data_AF-A0A644YA45-F1
#
_entry.id   AF-A0A644YA45-F1
#
_cell.length_a   1.000
_cell.length_b   1.000
_cell.length_c   1.000
_cell.angle_alpha   90.00
_cell.angle_beta   90.00
_cell.angle_gamma   90.00
#
_symmetry.space_group_name_H-M   'P 1'
#
loop_
_entity.id
_entity.type
_entity.pdbx_description
1 polymer ?
#
loop_
_entity_poly.entity_id
_entity_poly.type
_entity_poly.pdbx_seq_one_letter_code
_entity_poly.pdbx_strand_id
1 'polypeptide(L)'
;MSVQPSGSSYIYIPETITVHLGPPDSPAENITVPFIDYVKNVASSELFPTWPDDALRANINAIVSIALNRIYTEWYPSRGYNFDITNSTQFDQSFVPNRGIFDNISKIVDETFDDYIVRGTRFEPLFAVFCDGRVSQCNGMYQWGSVDLANQGYRPIEILRYYYGEDIDLVYNAPLGEIGISYPGSPLKLGDSGVPVYTAQLQLNNISINFPAIPKIFPVDGVFTPQTEAAVKSFQTIFNLPATGIIDKGTWYRIKSIHAAVRKLAETTSRGLLLSELPRISNGIVVPRVQLVQYYLNILSSYYNTIPEVEITGVLDSATSQSLIEFQKTMNLPVTGIIDDATWFKINEVLLGILITLPPGQLAFPRIAFPGIVYRRGSEGPGVVVLQEYLAYISSVLPDVTYVPYELIDGVFGPITESAVITFQQKFGLEPNGIVDEYTWNVMVDVYRNLKFNEERLY
;
A
#
# COMPACT_ATOMS: atom_id res chain seq x y z
N MET A 1 18.27 22.67 6.84
CA MET A 1 18.07 21.82 5.65
C MET A 1 17.63 20.49 6.16
N SER A 2 16.32 20.34 6.29
CA SER A 2 15.65 19.20 6.90
C SER A 2 15.91 17.95 6.06
N VAL A 3 16.50 16.97 6.71
CA VAL A 3 16.77 15.63 6.19
C VAL A 3 15.43 15.00 5.87
N GLN A 4 15.12 14.82 4.59
CA GLN A 4 13.98 14.03 4.14
C GLN A 4 14.32 12.54 4.32
N PRO A 5 13.52 11.76 5.07
CA PRO A 5 13.69 10.32 5.12
C PRO A 5 13.05 9.70 3.86
N SER A 6 13.79 9.60 2.76
CA SER A 6 13.31 9.01 1.50
C SER A 6 13.44 7.48 1.54
N GLY A 7 12.36 6.82 1.98
CA GLY A 7 12.20 5.37 1.95
C GLY A 7 10.77 4.89 2.23
N SER A 8 9.76 5.75 2.09
CA SER A 8 8.45 5.47 2.67
C SER A 8 7.46 4.95 1.63
N SER A 9 6.90 3.77 1.89
CA SER A 9 5.54 3.41 1.50
C SER A 9 4.57 4.42 2.12
N TYR A 10 4.36 5.57 1.46
CA TYR A 10 3.44 6.60 1.92
C TYR A 10 2.00 6.13 1.75
N ILE A 11 1.13 6.54 2.66
CA ILE A 11 -0.31 6.50 2.44
C ILE A 11 -0.65 7.71 1.57
N TYR A 12 -1.41 7.46 0.50
CA TYR A 12 -1.90 8.51 -0.38
C TYR A 12 -2.83 9.45 0.38
N ILE A 13 -2.88 10.71 -0.01
CA ILE A 13 -3.94 11.62 0.38
C ILE A 13 -5.15 11.32 -0.50
N PRO A 14 -6.32 11.01 0.07
CA PRO A 14 -7.49 10.67 -0.72
C PRO A 14 -8.02 11.91 -1.43
N GLU A 15 -8.60 11.73 -2.61
CA GLU A 15 -9.24 12.85 -3.32
C GLU A 15 -10.44 13.41 -2.56
N THR A 16 -11.21 12.51 -1.93
CA THR A 16 -12.44 12.86 -1.19
C THR A 16 -12.52 12.12 0.14
N ILE A 17 -13.39 12.63 1.02
CA ILE A 17 -13.75 12.00 2.29
C ILE A 17 -15.25 12.10 2.51
N THR A 18 -15.88 11.03 2.97
CA THR A 18 -17.30 10.97 3.32
C THR A 18 -17.50 11.19 4.81
N VAL A 19 -18.13 12.31 5.17
CA VAL A 19 -18.41 12.72 6.56
C VAL A 19 -19.86 12.40 6.93
N HIS A 20 -20.07 11.70 8.04
CA HIS A 20 -21.39 11.49 8.65
C HIS A 20 -21.72 12.62 9.63
N LEU A 21 -22.87 13.26 9.44
CA LEU A 21 -23.29 14.45 10.20
C LEU A 21 -23.95 14.15 11.56
N GLY A 22 -23.36 13.23 12.33
CA GLY A 22 -23.80 12.90 13.67
C GLY A 22 -22.96 11.79 14.31
N PRO A 23 -23.37 11.28 15.49
CA PRO A 23 -22.83 10.05 16.05
C PRO A 23 -23.00 8.86 15.08
N PRO A 24 -22.14 7.83 15.11
CA PRO A 24 -22.11 6.78 14.09
C PRO A 24 -23.45 6.06 13.81
N ASP A 25 -24.26 5.84 14.84
CA ASP A 25 -25.54 5.13 14.74
C ASP A 25 -26.75 6.08 14.58
N SER A 26 -26.50 7.38 14.45
CA SER A 26 -27.57 8.36 14.32
C SER A 26 -28.12 8.41 12.89
N PRO A 27 -29.42 8.69 12.70
CA PRO A 27 -29.98 8.90 11.37
C PRO A 27 -29.59 10.29 10.85
N ALA A 28 -28.33 10.45 10.42
CA ALA A 28 -27.80 11.67 9.84
C ALA A 28 -27.30 11.47 8.41
N GLU A 29 -27.16 12.59 7.68
CA GLU A 29 -26.69 12.60 6.30
C GLU A 29 -25.19 12.28 6.21
N ASN A 30 -24.80 11.60 5.13
CA ASN A 30 -23.40 11.45 4.72
C ASN A 30 -23.10 12.44 3.59
N ILE A 31 -22.07 13.27 3.76
CA ILE A 31 -21.63 14.23 2.73
C ILE A 31 -20.21 13.87 2.30
N THR A 32 -20.01 13.70 1.00
CA THR A 32 -18.69 13.53 0.40
C THR A 32 -18.16 14.87 -0.08
N VAL A 33 -16.95 15.23 0.35
CA VAL A 33 -16.28 16.48 -0.03
C VAL A 33 -14.83 16.21 -0.44
N PRO A 34 -14.18 17.11 -1.21
CA PRO A 34 -12.74 17.04 -1.41
C PRO A 34 -11.99 17.01 -0.08
N PHE A 35 -10.95 16.20 0.05
CA PHE A 35 -10.23 16.04 1.32
C PHE A 35 -9.65 17.37 1.82
N ILE A 36 -9.11 18.20 0.93
CA ILE A 36 -8.61 19.53 1.26
C ILE A 36 -9.72 20.44 1.83
N ASP A 37 -10.94 20.36 1.29
CA ASP A 37 -12.08 21.16 1.77
C ASP A 37 -12.55 20.69 3.14
N TYR A 38 -12.48 19.37 3.40
CA TYR A 38 -12.70 18.83 4.74
C TYR A 38 -11.70 19.41 5.75
N VAL A 39 -10.40 19.39 5.44
CA VAL A 39 -9.35 19.91 6.34
C VAL A 39 -9.55 21.40 6.59
N LYS A 40 -9.86 22.21 5.56
CA LYS A 40 -10.17 23.65 5.70
C LYS A 40 -11.36 23.87 6.63
N ASN A 41 -12.41 23.07 6.48
CA ASN A 41 -13.61 23.15 7.29
C ASN A 41 -13.32 22.83 8.76
N VAL A 42 -12.65 21.70 9.02
CA VAL A 42 -12.32 21.28 10.38
C VAL A 42 -11.37 22.28 11.03
N ALA A 43 -10.28 22.67 10.36
CA ALA A 43 -9.33 23.63 10.89
C ALA A 43 -9.99 24.96 11.24
N SER A 44 -10.92 25.43 10.40
CA SER A 44 -11.65 26.66 10.70
C SER A 44 -12.66 26.51 11.85
N SER A 45 -13.10 25.28 12.15
CA SER A 45 -14.08 24.94 13.21
C SER A 45 -13.44 24.68 14.56
N GLU A 46 -12.20 24.21 14.55
CA GLU A 46 -11.45 23.83 15.75
C GLU A 46 -10.45 24.91 16.18
N LEU A 47 -10.01 25.80 15.27
CA LEU A 47 -8.90 26.72 15.51
C LEU A 47 -9.31 28.19 15.35
N PHE A 48 -8.62 29.07 16.09
CA PHE A 48 -8.81 30.51 15.94
C PHE A 48 -7.80 31.07 14.92
N PRO A 49 -8.25 31.89 13.95
CA PRO A 49 -7.37 32.44 12.91
C PRO A 49 -6.32 33.42 13.46
N THR A 50 -6.43 33.89 14.69
CA THR A 50 -5.45 34.80 15.30
C THR A 50 -4.27 34.09 15.97
N TRP A 51 -4.27 32.76 15.99
CA TRP A 51 -3.18 31.99 16.59
C TRP A 51 -1.88 32.11 15.80
N PRO A 52 -0.73 31.92 16.47
CA PRO A 52 0.57 31.88 15.79
C PRO A 52 0.59 30.82 14.67
N ASP A 53 1.30 31.13 13.58
CA ASP A 53 1.42 30.26 12.40
C ASP A 53 1.90 28.84 12.76
N ASP A 54 2.93 28.74 13.63
CA ASP A 54 3.47 27.46 14.04
C ASP A 54 2.47 26.59 14.83
N ALA A 55 1.61 27.23 15.64
CA ALA A 55 0.53 26.54 16.34
C ALA A 55 -0.55 26.07 15.37
N LEU A 56 -0.95 26.90 14.40
CA LEU A 56 -1.92 26.52 13.37
C LEU A 56 -1.44 25.31 12.55
N ARG A 57 -0.18 25.33 12.09
CA ARG A 57 0.42 24.20 11.35
C ARG A 57 0.46 22.91 12.16
N ALA A 58 0.88 22.97 13.43
CA ALA A 58 0.89 21.79 14.29
C ALA A 58 -0.52 21.18 14.44
N ASN A 59 -1.54 22.02 14.65
CA ASN A 59 -2.93 21.57 14.76
C ASN A 59 -3.47 21.00 13.44
N ILE A 60 -3.17 21.64 12.30
CA ILE A 60 -3.60 21.16 10.98
C ILE A 60 -2.96 19.80 10.68
N ASN A 61 -1.67 19.59 10.99
CA ASN A 61 -1.03 18.28 10.80
C ASN A 61 -1.70 17.19 11.66
N ALA A 62 -2.14 17.52 12.89
CA ALA A 62 -2.89 16.59 13.72
C ALA A 62 -4.29 16.29 13.14
N ILE A 63 -4.97 17.30 12.60
CA ILE A 63 -6.26 17.17 11.90
C ILE A 63 -6.15 16.21 10.71
N VAL A 64 -5.17 16.46 9.82
CA VAL A 64 -4.90 15.61 8.65
C VAL A 64 -4.58 14.18 9.09
N SER A 65 -3.71 14.02 10.07
CA SER A 65 -3.27 12.70 10.55
C SER A 65 -4.42 11.85 11.12
N ILE A 66 -5.35 12.45 11.87
CA ILE A 66 -6.55 11.74 12.36
C ILE A 66 -7.45 11.31 11.19
N ALA A 67 -7.71 12.18 10.22
CA ALA A 67 -8.58 11.88 9.09
C ALA A 67 -8.01 10.75 8.23
N LEU A 68 -6.71 10.82 7.92
CA LEU A 68 -6.00 9.75 7.22
C LEU A 68 -5.98 8.46 8.02
N ASN A 69 -5.82 8.51 9.36
CA ASN A 69 -5.89 7.31 10.19
C ASN A 69 -7.25 6.60 10.08
N ARG A 70 -8.36 7.35 10.08
CA ARG A 70 -9.71 6.79 9.92
C ARG A 70 -9.89 6.09 8.57
N ILE A 71 -9.40 6.69 7.51
CA ILE A 71 -9.47 6.16 6.15
C ILE A 71 -8.55 4.93 6.01
N TYR A 72 -7.29 5.05 6.43
CA TYR A 72 -6.29 3.96 6.34
C TYR A 72 -6.75 2.70 7.09
N THR A 73 -7.24 2.89 8.32
CA THR A 73 -7.74 1.77 9.14
C THR A 73 -9.10 1.26 8.68
N GLU A 74 -9.74 1.93 7.70
CA GLU A 74 -11.14 1.73 7.32
C GLU A 74 -12.01 1.65 8.59
N TRP A 75 -11.83 2.60 9.52
CA TRP A 75 -12.39 2.50 10.86
C TRP A 75 -13.92 2.29 10.81
N TYR A 76 -14.64 3.15 10.09
CA TYR A 76 -16.08 3.00 9.95
C TYR A 76 -16.47 1.94 8.89
N PRO A 77 -15.85 1.87 7.70
CA PRO A 77 -16.20 0.84 6.71
C PRO A 77 -16.03 -0.60 7.22
N SER A 78 -14.96 -0.88 7.97
CA SER A 78 -14.71 -2.20 8.57
C SER A 78 -15.73 -2.60 9.64
N ARG A 79 -16.55 -1.66 10.10
CA ARG A 79 -17.65 -1.85 11.05
C ARG A 79 -19.03 -1.85 10.38
N GLY A 80 -19.08 -1.79 9.04
CA GLY A 80 -20.32 -1.85 8.27
C GLY A 80 -20.96 -0.49 7.98
N TYR A 81 -20.30 0.61 8.33
CA TYR A 81 -20.75 1.95 7.94
C TYR A 81 -20.31 2.26 6.51
N ASN A 82 -20.97 3.23 5.88
CA ASN A 82 -20.72 3.68 4.50
C ASN A 82 -20.15 5.11 4.44
N PHE A 83 -19.41 5.50 5.47
CA PHE A 83 -18.73 6.79 5.60
C PHE A 83 -17.34 6.59 6.23
N ASP A 84 -16.49 7.60 6.15
CA ASP A 84 -15.09 7.53 6.57
C ASP A 84 -14.84 8.15 7.94
N ILE A 85 -15.64 9.14 8.32
CA ILE A 85 -15.47 9.90 9.56
C ILE A 85 -16.79 10.52 10.01
N THR A 86 -16.96 10.78 11.31
CA THR A 86 -18.10 11.57 11.82
C THR A 86 -17.71 13.04 12.02
N ASN A 87 -18.71 13.92 12.12
CA ASN A 87 -18.50 15.30 12.57
C ASN A 87 -18.69 15.50 14.08
N SER A 88 -18.85 14.41 14.84
CA SER A 88 -19.11 14.44 16.27
C SER A 88 -17.79 14.45 17.03
N THR A 89 -17.50 15.52 17.76
CA THR A 89 -16.25 15.69 18.54
C THR A 89 -16.09 14.67 19.68
N GLN A 90 -17.14 13.92 20.01
CA GLN A 90 -17.03 12.76 20.91
C GLN A 90 -16.23 11.61 20.27
N PHE A 91 -16.28 11.49 18.94
CA PHE A 91 -15.69 10.38 18.19
C PHE A 91 -14.54 10.81 17.30
N ASP A 92 -14.70 11.96 16.63
CA ASP A 92 -13.81 12.49 15.61
C ASP A 92 -13.67 14.02 15.72
N GLN A 93 -13.86 14.76 14.62
CA GLN A 93 -13.52 16.19 14.50
C GLN A 93 -14.75 17.04 14.16
N SER A 94 -14.75 18.32 14.55
CA SER A 94 -15.84 19.24 14.24
C SER A 94 -15.83 19.63 12.76
N PHE A 95 -16.80 19.11 12.02
CA PHE A 95 -17.10 19.52 10.66
C PHE A 95 -18.51 20.13 10.59
N VAL A 96 -18.62 21.34 10.04
CA VAL A 96 -19.88 22.08 9.96
C VAL A 96 -20.22 22.36 8.49
N PRO A 97 -21.28 21.76 7.93
CA PRO A 97 -21.69 22.02 6.56
C PRO A 97 -21.93 23.52 6.29
N ASN A 98 -21.49 24.00 5.13
CA ASN A 98 -21.70 25.39 4.66
C ASN A 98 -21.14 26.50 5.57
N ARG A 99 -20.16 26.20 6.43
CA ARG A 99 -19.50 27.25 7.23
C ARG A 99 -18.57 28.13 6.38
N GLY A 100 -18.32 29.35 6.85
CA GLY A 100 -17.29 30.22 6.26
C GLY A 100 -15.88 29.76 6.63
N ILE A 101 -14.93 29.81 5.70
CA ILE A 101 -13.53 29.43 5.90
C ILE A 101 -12.70 30.69 6.15
N PHE A 102 -11.76 30.65 7.10
CA PHE A 102 -10.86 31.77 7.35
C PHE A 102 -9.70 31.76 6.35
N ASP A 103 -9.45 32.87 5.66
CA ASP A 103 -8.45 32.96 4.58
C ASP A 103 -7.05 32.52 5.01
N ASN A 104 -6.64 32.89 6.22
CA ASN A 104 -5.32 32.54 6.73
C ASN A 104 -5.19 31.03 7.04
N ILE A 105 -6.26 30.41 7.54
CA ILE A 105 -6.31 28.96 7.75
C ILE A 105 -6.33 28.26 6.39
N SER A 106 -7.14 28.74 5.44
CA SER A 106 -7.17 28.19 4.08
C SER A 106 -5.78 28.15 3.47
N LYS A 107 -5.02 29.25 3.59
CA LYS A 107 -3.66 29.34 3.05
C LYS A 107 -2.72 28.32 3.69
N ILE A 108 -2.78 28.14 5.01
CA ILE A 108 -1.93 27.16 5.69
C ILE A 108 -2.33 25.74 5.28
N VAL A 109 -3.63 25.45 5.18
CA VAL A 109 -4.11 24.13 4.73
C VAL A 109 -3.66 23.84 3.30
N ASP A 110 -3.69 24.82 2.39
CA ASP A 110 -3.18 24.66 1.01
C ASP A 110 -1.70 24.23 0.97
N GLU A 111 -0.93 24.50 2.03
CA GLU A 111 0.49 24.15 2.14
C GLU A 111 0.77 22.85 2.92
N THR A 112 -0.19 22.34 3.71
CA THR A 112 0.07 21.25 4.67
C THR A 112 -0.98 20.13 4.67
N PHE A 113 -1.99 20.17 3.80
CA PHE A 113 -3.05 19.15 3.78
C PHE A 113 -2.54 17.75 3.39
N ASP A 114 -1.35 17.68 2.81
CA ASP A 114 -0.63 16.47 2.41
C ASP A 114 0.52 16.10 3.35
N ASP A 115 0.60 16.76 4.52
CA ASP A 115 1.53 16.44 5.59
C ASP A 115 0.82 15.68 6.73
N TYR A 116 1.40 14.58 7.22
CA TYR A 116 0.82 13.82 8.33
C TYR A 116 1.87 13.25 9.28
N ILE A 117 1.41 12.92 10.48
CA ILE A 117 2.27 12.49 11.58
C ILE A 117 2.45 10.98 11.52
N VAL A 118 3.68 10.52 11.66
CA VAL A 118 4.04 9.11 11.82
C VAL A 118 4.85 8.91 13.10
N ARG A 119 4.90 7.68 13.63
CA ARG A 119 5.68 7.35 14.82
C ARG A 119 6.83 6.39 14.48
N GLY A 120 8.06 6.82 14.66
CA GLY A 120 9.28 6.07 14.46
C GLY A 120 9.43 5.67 13.00
N THR A 121 9.66 4.38 12.76
CA THR A 121 9.73 3.84 11.40
C THR A 121 8.36 3.38 10.88
N ARG A 122 7.26 3.71 11.56
CA ARG A 122 5.91 3.30 11.13
C ARG A 122 5.47 4.19 9.98
N PHE A 123 4.59 3.66 9.15
CA PHE A 123 4.05 4.35 7.98
C PHE A 123 2.56 4.70 8.16
N GLU A 124 1.88 4.14 9.16
CA GLU A 124 0.49 4.53 9.41
C GLU A 124 0.38 5.97 9.95
N PRO A 125 -0.69 6.69 9.59
CA PRO A 125 -0.89 8.05 10.09
C PRO A 125 -1.26 7.91 11.56
N LEU A 126 -0.60 8.68 12.41
CA LEU A 126 -0.85 8.66 13.84
C LEU A 126 -2.29 9.11 14.08
N PHE A 127 -3.02 8.39 14.94
CA PHE A 127 -4.27 8.91 15.48
C PHE A 127 -3.95 10.00 16.51
N ALA A 128 -3.60 11.18 16.00
CA ALA A 128 -3.03 12.31 16.73
C ALA A 128 -4.11 13.08 17.51
N VAL A 129 -4.69 12.45 18.53
CA VAL A 129 -5.74 13.03 19.39
C VAL A 129 -5.32 14.43 19.86
N PHE A 130 -6.25 15.36 19.80
CA PHE A 130 -6.11 16.69 20.37
C PHE A 130 -7.38 17.10 21.11
N CYS A 131 -7.26 18.10 21.96
CA CYS A 131 -8.37 18.70 22.70
C CYS A 131 -8.04 20.14 23.06
N ASP A 132 -9.05 20.91 23.45
CA ASP A 132 -8.91 22.33 23.80
C ASP A 132 -7.77 22.60 24.81
N GLY A 133 -7.65 21.79 25.87
CA GLY A 133 -6.55 21.88 26.84
C GLY A 133 -6.74 22.93 27.94
N ARG A 134 -7.80 23.76 27.88
CA ARG A 134 -8.20 24.67 28.97
C ARG A 134 -9.41 24.13 29.72
N VAL A 135 -10.42 23.67 28.97
CA VAL A 135 -11.68 23.13 29.52
C VAL A 135 -11.64 21.61 29.57
N SER A 136 -11.04 20.97 28.56
CA SER A 136 -10.91 19.52 28.47
C SER A 136 -9.45 19.09 28.41
N GLN A 137 -9.17 17.90 28.95
CA GLN A 137 -7.85 17.27 28.89
C GLN A 137 -7.96 15.95 28.15
N CYS A 138 -6.90 15.60 27.43
CA CYS A 138 -6.79 14.39 26.63
C CYS A 138 -5.35 13.85 26.71
N ASN A 139 -5.18 12.60 26.30
CA ASN A 139 -3.85 12.01 26.14
C ASN A 139 -3.30 12.31 24.73
N GLY A 140 -3.10 13.59 24.46
CA GLY A 140 -2.74 14.13 23.15
C GLY A 140 -2.43 15.63 23.22
N MET A 141 -2.43 16.30 22.07
CA MET A 141 -2.08 17.72 22.00
C MET A 141 -3.15 18.62 22.59
N TYR A 142 -2.72 19.62 23.37
CA TYR A 142 -3.58 20.70 23.84
C TYR A 142 -3.53 21.85 22.85
N GLN A 143 -4.66 22.17 22.24
CA GLN A 143 -4.74 23.20 21.20
C GLN A 143 -4.27 24.55 21.75
N TRP A 144 -4.75 24.98 22.92
CA TRP A 144 -4.24 26.21 23.54
C TRP A 144 -2.80 26.11 24.06
N GLY A 145 -2.38 24.93 24.50
CA GLY A 145 -0.99 24.72 24.91
C GLY A 145 -0.01 24.79 23.73
N SER A 146 -0.45 24.47 22.51
CA SER A 146 0.35 24.67 21.30
C SER A 146 0.63 26.15 21.01
N VAL A 147 -0.31 27.04 21.36
CA VAL A 147 -0.15 28.50 21.24
C VAL A 147 0.93 28.99 22.22
N ASP A 148 0.91 28.51 23.46
CA ASP A 148 1.90 28.87 24.47
C ASP A 148 3.32 28.45 24.05
N LEU A 149 3.46 27.27 23.45
CA LEU A 149 4.75 26.78 22.92
C LEU A 149 5.21 27.57 21.69
N ALA A 150 4.31 27.86 20.75
CA ALA A 150 4.63 28.68 19.57
C ALA A 150 5.12 30.08 19.98
N ASN A 151 4.50 30.71 20.98
CA ASN A 151 4.94 32.00 21.52
C ASN A 151 6.31 31.93 22.20
N GLN A 152 6.74 30.75 22.66
CA GLN A 152 8.08 30.49 23.17
C GLN A 152 9.11 30.22 22.06
N GLY A 153 8.69 30.25 20.79
CA GLY A 153 9.55 30.04 19.62
C GLY A 153 9.65 28.60 19.15
N TYR A 154 8.80 27.69 19.66
CA TYR A 154 8.75 26.31 19.19
C TYR A 154 8.15 26.25 17.77
N ARG A 155 8.79 25.48 16.91
CA ARG A 155 8.36 25.16 15.55
C ARG A 155 7.29 24.04 15.54
N PRO A 156 6.57 23.80 14.44
CA PRO A 156 5.43 22.90 14.43
C PRO A 156 5.80 21.47 14.84
N ILE A 157 6.90 20.93 14.32
CA ILE A 157 7.39 19.59 14.69
C ILE A 157 7.82 19.50 16.17
N GLU A 158 8.36 20.59 16.74
CA GLU A 158 8.76 20.62 18.15
C GLU A 158 7.54 20.64 19.07
N ILE A 159 6.49 21.36 18.68
CA ILE A 159 5.18 21.33 19.36
C ILE A 159 4.59 19.91 19.29
N LEU A 160 4.59 19.28 18.12
CA LEU A 160 4.06 17.92 17.95
C LEU A 160 4.85 16.90 18.79
N ARG A 161 6.18 16.98 18.81
CA ARG A 161 7.05 16.10 19.63
C ARG A 161 6.85 16.31 21.12
N TYR A 162 6.58 17.54 21.55
CA TYR A 162 6.25 17.83 22.95
C TYR A 162 5.04 17.02 23.44
N TYR A 163 3.99 16.89 22.61
CA TYR A 163 2.75 16.20 22.99
C TYR A 163 2.72 14.71 22.64
N TYR A 164 3.29 14.32 21.49
CA TYR A 164 3.20 12.95 20.98
C TYR A 164 4.47 12.14 21.21
N GLY A 165 5.55 12.75 21.70
CA GLY A 165 6.85 12.12 21.96
C GLY A 165 7.89 12.42 20.88
N GLU A 166 9.17 12.33 21.25
CA GLU A 166 10.32 12.58 20.37
C GLU A 166 10.45 11.56 19.23
N ASP A 167 9.76 10.42 19.35
CA ASP A 167 9.75 9.34 18.37
C ASP A 167 8.76 9.60 17.23
N ILE A 168 8.17 10.79 17.09
CA ILE A 168 7.32 11.12 15.94
C ILE A 168 8.06 11.96 14.88
N ASP A 169 7.65 11.79 13.63
CA ASP A 169 8.12 12.57 12.49
C ASP A 169 6.93 12.99 11.60
N LEU A 170 7.19 13.91 10.68
CA LEU A 170 6.23 14.32 9.66
C LEU A 170 6.60 13.68 8.32
N VAL A 171 5.62 13.03 7.72
CA VAL A 171 5.63 12.79 6.28
C VAL A 171 5.23 14.09 5.62
N TYR A 172 6.01 14.51 4.62
CA TYR A 172 5.79 15.74 3.87
C TYR A 172 5.42 15.45 2.42
N ASN A 173 4.50 16.24 1.86
CA ASN A 173 4.10 16.18 0.44
C ASN A 173 3.66 14.77 0.00
N ALA A 174 2.79 14.13 0.76
CA ALA A 174 2.28 12.81 0.42
C ALA A 174 1.50 12.86 -0.91
N PRO A 175 1.67 11.86 -1.80
CA PRO A 175 1.02 11.87 -3.11
C PRO A 175 -0.51 11.78 -2.98
N LEU A 176 -1.23 12.46 -3.86
CA LEU A 176 -2.67 12.27 -4.02
C LEU A 176 -2.95 10.94 -4.73
N GLY A 177 -4.01 10.24 -4.32
CA GLY A 177 -4.42 9.00 -4.99
C GLY A 177 -5.74 8.44 -4.48
N GLU A 178 -6.31 7.50 -5.23
CA GLU A 178 -7.49 6.76 -4.80
C GLU A 178 -7.13 5.81 -3.65
N ILE A 179 -7.67 6.08 -2.46
CA ILE A 179 -7.71 5.08 -1.39
C ILE A 179 -8.99 4.27 -1.59
N GLY A 180 -8.90 3.26 -2.46
CA GLY A 180 -10.00 2.34 -2.71
C GLY A 180 -10.25 1.39 -1.53
N ILE A 181 -11.40 0.71 -1.56
CA ILE A 181 -11.73 -0.40 -0.65
C ILE A 181 -10.59 -1.43 -0.61
N SER A 182 -10.17 -1.83 0.59
CA SER A 182 -9.03 -2.76 0.74
C SER A 182 -9.35 -4.21 0.39
N TYR A 183 -10.63 -4.57 0.30
CA TYR A 183 -11.06 -5.90 -0.10
C TYR A 183 -10.76 -6.15 -1.58
N PRO A 184 -10.10 -7.27 -1.96
CA PRO A 184 -9.64 -7.53 -3.33
C PRO A 184 -10.74 -7.75 -4.39
N GLY A 185 -12.01 -7.62 -4.02
CA GLY A 185 -13.16 -7.78 -4.93
C GLY A 185 -13.70 -9.21 -5.02
N SER A 186 -12.88 -10.22 -4.76
CA SER A 186 -13.25 -11.64 -4.72
C SER A 186 -12.84 -12.31 -3.39
N PRO A 187 -13.56 -13.37 -2.94
CA PRO A 187 -13.20 -14.08 -1.71
C PRO A 187 -11.88 -14.84 -1.83
N LEU A 188 -11.07 -14.83 -0.77
CA LEU A 188 -9.82 -15.59 -0.71
C LEU A 188 -10.06 -17.00 -0.14
N LYS A 189 -9.53 -18.03 -0.79
CA LYS A 189 -9.73 -19.44 -0.44
C LYS A 189 -8.49 -20.28 -0.73
N LEU A 190 -8.54 -21.56 -0.34
CA LEU A 190 -7.48 -22.53 -0.56
C LEU A 190 -7.00 -22.52 -2.02
N GLY A 191 -5.69 -22.35 -2.22
CA GLY A 191 -5.04 -22.31 -3.53
C GLY A 191 -4.80 -20.90 -4.07
N ASP A 192 -5.44 -19.87 -3.51
CA ASP A 192 -5.18 -18.48 -3.90
C ASP A 192 -3.80 -18.04 -3.37
N SER A 193 -3.21 -17.04 -4.03
CA SER A 193 -1.95 -16.44 -3.56
C SER A 193 -1.96 -14.91 -3.70
N GLY A 194 -0.84 -14.26 -3.42
CA GLY A 194 -0.65 -12.83 -3.64
C GLY A 194 -0.77 -11.95 -2.38
N VAL A 195 -0.70 -10.64 -2.61
CA VAL A 195 -0.66 -9.61 -1.56
C VAL A 195 -1.87 -9.65 -0.61
N PRO A 196 -3.12 -9.89 -1.08
CA PRO A 196 -4.26 -9.99 -0.18
C PRO A 196 -4.17 -11.17 0.80
N VAL A 197 -3.70 -12.33 0.33
CA VAL A 197 -3.51 -13.52 1.18
C VAL A 197 -2.43 -13.25 2.22
N TYR A 198 -1.30 -12.66 1.81
CA TYR A 198 -0.22 -12.28 2.73
C TYR A 198 -0.72 -11.33 3.82
N THR A 199 -1.49 -10.31 3.41
CA THR A 199 -2.08 -9.32 4.31
C THR A 199 -2.98 -10.00 5.35
N ALA A 200 -3.85 -10.91 4.90
CA ALA A 200 -4.71 -11.66 5.80
C ALA A 200 -3.91 -12.55 6.77
N GLN A 201 -2.90 -13.28 6.29
CA GLN A 201 -2.06 -14.13 7.13
C GLN A 201 -1.32 -13.31 8.20
N LEU A 202 -0.76 -12.16 7.83
CA LEU A 202 -0.08 -11.25 8.75
C LEU A 202 -1.04 -10.70 9.81
N GLN A 203 -2.23 -10.24 9.40
CA GLN A 203 -3.22 -9.72 10.33
C GLN A 203 -3.73 -10.81 11.27
N LEU A 204 -4.04 -12.01 10.76
CA LEU A 204 -4.45 -13.15 11.57
C LEU A 204 -3.38 -13.57 12.59
N ASN A 205 -2.11 -13.57 12.20
CA ASN A 205 -1.00 -13.85 13.12
C ASN A 205 -0.83 -12.77 14.20
N ASN A 206 -1.05 -11.51 13.87
CA ASN A 206 -1.05 -10.43 14.86
C ASN A 206 -2.23 -10.57 15.83
N ILE A 207 -3.41 -10.93 15.32
CA ILE A 207 -4.59 -11.19 16.15
C ILE A 207 -4.36 -12.40 17.07
N SER A 208 -3.70 -13.45 16.58
CA SER A 208 -3.46 -14.68 17.37
C SER A 208 -2.59 -14.46 18.61
N ILE A 209 -1.83 -13.36 18.70
CA ILE A 209 -1.11 -12.96 19.92
C ILE A 209 -2.08 -12.77 21.09
N ASN A 210 -3.22 -12.12 20.82
CA ASN A 210 -4.28 -11.88 21.80
C ASN A 210 -5.34 -12.99 21.80
N PHE A 211 -5.44 -13.76 20.73
CA PHE A 211 -6.39 -14.86 20.55
C PHE A 211 -5.67 -16.18 20.19
N PRO A 212 -5.00 -16.85 21.15
CA PRO A 212 -4.12 -17.99 20.87
C PRO A 212 -4.81 -19.24 20.31
N ALA A 213 -6.15 -19.29 20.36
CA ALA A 213 -6.94 -20.33 19.73
C ALA A 213 -6.95 -20.23 18.20
N ILE A 214 -6.54 -19.10 17.62
CA ILE A 214 -6.25 -18.98 16.19
C ILE A 214 -4.87 -19.60 15.94
N PRO A 215 -4.76 -20.70 15.16
CA PRO A 215 -3.48 -21.26 14.78
C PRO A 215 -2.57 -20.22 14.13
N LYS A 216 -1.30 -20.19 14.53
CA LYS A 216 -0.29 -19.38 13.83
C LYS A 216 -0.06 -19.95 12.44
N ILE A 217 0.01 -19.05 11.45
CA ILE A 217 0.29 -19.36 10.06
C ILE A 217 1.79 -19.18 9.82
N PHE A 218 2.46 -20.20 9.31
CA PHE A 218 3.89 -20.13 8.99
C PHE A 218 4.22 -21.06 7.80
N PRO A 219 4.91 -20.57 6.77
CA PRO A 219 5.37 -19.18 6.59
C PRO A 219 4.20 -18.22 6.32
N VAL A 220 4.45 -16.92 6.49
CA VAL A 220 3.56 -15.85 6.00
C VAL A 220 4.09 -15.48 4.61
N ASP A 221 3.63 -16.19 3.60
CA ASP A 221 4.21 -16.19 2.25
C ASP A 221 3.23 -15.70 1.19
N GLY A 222 2.00 -15.37 1.58
CA GLY A 222 0.96 -14.99 0.65
C GLY A 222 0.40 -16.15 -0.15
N VAL A 223 0.55 -17.40 0.31
CA VAL A 223 -0.11 -18.56 -0.29
C VAL A 223 -1.19 -19.10 0.65
N PHE A 224 -2.41 -19.27 0.14
CA PHE A 224 -3.55 -19.68 0.94
C PHE A 224 -3.55 -21.21 1.06
N THR A 225 -2.80 -21.72 2.04
CA THR A 225 -2.65 -23.15 2.34
C THR A 225 -3.77 -23.68 3.25
N PRO A 226 -3.87 -25.00 3.48
CA PRO A 226 -4.80 -25.56 4.48
C PRO A 226 -4.58 -25.01 5.90
N GLN A 227 -3.35 -24.57 6.23
CA GLN A 227 -3.05 -23.92 7.51
C GLN A 227 -3.69 -22.53 7.59
N THR A 228 -3.60 -21.74 6.51
CA THR A 228 -4.32 -20.46 6.39
C THR A 228 -5.83 -20.68 6.52
N GLU A 229 -6.38 -21.69 5.84
CA GLU A 229 -7.80 -22.04 5.95
C GLU A 229 -8.22 -22.39 7.39
N ALA A 230 -7.42 -23.20 8.10
CA ALA A 230 -7.68 -23.56 9.49
C ALA A 230 -7.63 -22.34 10.43
N ALA A 231 -6.70 -21.41 10.20
CA ALA A 231 -6.63 -20.15 10.93
C ALA A 231 -7.85 -19.27 10.67
N VAL A 232 -8.31 -19.19 9.41
CA VAL A 232 -9.53 -18.46 9.02
C VAL A 232 -10.77 -19.08 9.67
N LYS A 233 -10.93 -20.41 9.64
CA LYS A 233 -12.05 -21.10 10.32
C LYS A 233 -12.06 -20.81 11.83
N SER A 234 -10.89 -20.84 12.46
CA SER A 234 -10.74 -20.54 13.89
C SER A 234 -11.09 -19.10 14.20
N PHE A 235 -10.59 -18.15 13.41
CA PHE A 235 -10.94 -16.74 13.51
C PHE A 235 -12.45 -16.53 13.35
N GLN A 236 -13.05 -17.09 12.30
CA GLN A 236 -14.50 -16.98 12.04
C GLN A 236 -15.31 -17.50 13.22
N THR A 237 -14.95 -18.66 13.77
CA THR A 237 -15.61 -19.25 14.94
C THR A 237 -15.52 -18.33 16.16
N ILE A 238 -14.33 -17.81 16.45
CA ILE A 238 -14.08 -16.93 17.61
C ILE A 238 -14.89 -15.63 17.52
N PHE A 239 -15.04 -15.09 16.31
CA PHE A 239 -15.71 -13.80 16.08
C PHE A 239 -17.16 -13.95 15.55
N ASN A 240 -17.77 -15.12 15.75
CA ASN A 240 -19.16 -15.44 15.41
C ASN A 240 -19.52 -15.20 13.92
N LEU A 241 -18.59 -15.51 13.02
CA LEU A 241 -18.81 -15.59 11.58
C LEU A 241 -19.04 -17.04 11.15
N PRO A 242 -19.67 -17.29 9.98
CA PRO A 242 -19.73 -18.62 9.40
C PRO A 242 -18.32 -19.19 9.19
N ALA A 243 -18.02 -20.35 9.78
CA ALA A 243 -16.70 -20.99 9.75
C ALA A 243 -16.42 -21.71 8.40
N THR A 244 -16.45 -20.96 7.30
CA THR A 244 -16.26 -21.47 5.93
C THR A 244 -14.80 -21.76 5.61
N GLY A 245 -13.86 -21.09 6.28
CA GLY A 245 -12.44 -21.07 5.91
C GLY A 245 -12.10 -20.19 4.71
N ILE A 246 -13.10 -19.50 4.16
CA ILE A 246 -12.96 -18.56 3.05
C ILE A 246 -13.00 -17.15 3.62
N ILE A 247 -12.07 -16.29 3.20
CA ILE A 247 -12.08 -14.87 3.55
C ILE A 247 -12.93 -14.13 2.53
N ASP A 248 -14.24 -14.09 2.77
CA ASP A 248 -15.16 -13.23 2.04
C ASP A 248 -15.08 -11.76 2.51
N LYS A 249 -15.87 -10.88 1.89
CA LYS A 249 -15.89 -9.45 2.21
C LYS A 249 -16.15 -9.19 3.71
N GLY A 250 -17.08 -9.93 4.32
CA GLY A 250 -17.40 -9.79 5.74
C GLY A 250 -16.24 -10.23 6.64
N THR A 251 -15.63 -11.37 6.33
CA THR A 251 -14.48 -11.91 7.05
C THR A 251 -13.27 -10.97 6.94
N TRP A 252 -12.98 -10.44 5.75
CA TRP A 252 -11.89 -9.50 5.50
C TRP A 252 -11.98 -8.26 6.42
N TYR A 253 -13.12 -7.57 6.40
CA TYR A 253 -13.32 -6.38 7.23
C TYR A 253 -13.37 -6.71 8.72
N ARG A 254 -13.84 -7.91 9.09
CA ARG A 254 -13.75 -8.36 10.48
C ARG A 254 -12.31 -8.59 10.92
N ILE A 255 -11.46 -9.20 10.09
CA ILE A 255 -10.02 -9.35 10.37
C ILE A 255 -9.40 -7.96 10.55
N LYS A 256 -9.65 -7.03 9.62
CA LYS A 256 -9.09 -5.67 9.68
C LYS A 256 -9.51 -4.89 10.93
N SER A 257 -10.80 -4.91 11.28
CA SER A 257 -11.30 -4.21 12.48
C SER A 257 -10.73 -4.78 13.77
N ILE A 258 -10.64 -6.12 13.90
CA ILE A 258 -10.04 -6.76 15.07
C ILE A 258 -8.53 -6.50 15.12
N HIS A 259 -7.84 -6.56 13.98
CA HIS A 259 -6.42 -6.23 13.88
C HIS A 259 -6.15 -4.79 14.36
N ALA A 260 -6.94 -3.82 13.87
CA ALA A 260 -6.84 -2.43 14.30
C ALA A 260 -7.05 -2.27 15.81
N ALA A 261 -8.00 -3.02 16.39
CA ALA A 261 -8.28 -3.01 17.82
C ALA A 261 -7.13 -3.61 18.65
N VAL A 262 -6.62 -4.80 18.32
CA VAL A 262 -5.53 -5.43 19.10
C VAL A 262 -4.20 -4.67 18.98
N ARG A 263 -4.00 -3.94 17.88
CA ARG A 263 -2.83 -3.08 17.64
C ARG A 263 -3.02 -1.65 18.13
N LYS A 264 -4.23 -1.28 18.58
CA LYS A 264 -4.58 0.06 19.07
C LYS A 264 -4.30 1.15 18.01
N LEU A 265 -4.56 0.87 16.74
CA LEU A 265 -4.21 1.78 15.62
C LEU A 265 -4.96 3.12 15.66
N ALA A 266 -6.10 3.15 16.33
CA ALA A 266 -6.92 4.34 16.57
C ALA A 266 -6.68 4.96 17.97
N GLU A 267 -5.48 4.78 18.54
CA GLU A 267 -5.09 5.38 19.82
C GLU A 267 -3.74 6.11 19.66
N THR A 268 -3.48 7.12 20.50
CA THR A 268 -2.20 7.86 20.49
C THR A 268 -0.98 7.00 20.83
N THR A 269 -1.20 5.92 21.59
CA THR A 269 -0.20 4.89 21.93
C THR A 269 -0.15 3.75 20.91
N SER A 270 -0.55 4.00 19.66
CA SER A 270 -0.59 2.99 18.60
C SER A 270 0.65 2.10 18.62
N ARG A 271 0.43 0.78 18.73
CA ARG A 271 1.49 -0.20 18.54
C ARG A 271 1.77 -0.44 17.06
N GLY A 272 1.02 0.22 16.19
CA GLY A 272 1.26 0.39 14.76
C GLY A 272 1.49 -0.87 13.99
N LEU A 273 2.06 -0.74 12.80
CA LEU A 273 2.85 -1.76 12.12
C LEU A 273 4.29 -1.23 12.07
N LEU A 274 5.23 -1.95 12.67
CA LEU A 274 6.65 -1.62 12.54
C LEU A 274 7.05 -1.70 11.05
N LEU A 275 8.06 -0.93 10.63
CA LEU A 275 8.74 -1.16 9.33
C LEU A 275 9.30 -2.58 9.21
N SER A 276 9.43 -3.30 10.34
CA SER A 276 9.83 -4.70 10.44
C SER A 276 8.66 -5.70 10.43
N GLU A 277 7.42 -5.21 10.56
CA GLU A 277 6.18 -5.99 10.35
C GLU A 277 5.53 -5.67 8.99
N LEU A 278 5.77 -4.48 8.45
CA LEU A 278 6.09 -4.36 7.02
C LEU A 278 7.43 -5.05 6.75
N PRO A 279 7.75 -5.42 5.50
CA PRO A 279 8.95 -6.20 5.27
C PRO A 279 10.23 -5.42 5.66
N ARG A 280 10.83 -5.76 6.83
CA ARG A 280 12.28 -5.94 6.88
C ARG A 280 12.55 -7.34 6.42
N ILE A 281 13.06 -7.42 5.20
CA ILE A 281 13.30 -8.68 4.53
C ILE A 281 14.58 -9.27 5.10
N SER A 282 14.40 -10.30 5.92
CA SER A 282 15.44 -11.18 6.43
C SER A 282 14.73 -12.41 6.95
N ASN A 283 15.02 -13.58 6.35
CA ASN A 283 14.46 -14.92 6.60
C ASN A 283 13.33 -15.39 5.66
N GLY A 284 13.64 -15.49 4.36
CA GLY A 284 13.06 -16.57 3.53
C GLY A 284 11.61 -16.42 3.06
N ILE A 285 10.97 -15.25 3.23
CA ILE A 285 9.71 -14.95 2.56
C ILE A 285 10.03 -14.50 1.12
N VAL A 286 9.53 -15.25 0.15
CA VAL A 286 9.64 -14.95 -1.28
C VAL A 286 8.62 -13.87 -1.63
N VAL A 287 9.09 -12.66 -1.93
CA VAL A 287 8.26 -11.54 -2.40
C VAL A 287 8.35 -11.47 -3.94
N PRO A 288 7.23 -11.62 -4.68
CA PRO A 288 7.25 -11.59 -6.15
C PRO A 288 7.86 -10.32 -6.75
N ARG A 289 7.62 -9.15 -6.14
CA ARG A 289 8.25 -7.89 -6.57
C ARG A 289 9.78 -7.92 -6.38
N VAL A 290 10.29 -8.57 -5.34
CA VAL A 290 11.74 -8.70 -5.12
C VAL A 290 12.34 -9.71 -6.10
N GLN A 291 11.65 -10.82 -6.40
CA GLN A 291 12.07 -11.73 -7.47
C GLN A 291 12.23 -10.98 -8.79
N LEU A 292 11.25 -10.12 -9.10
CA LEU A 292 11.28 -9.31 -10.30
C LEU A 292 12.46 -8.33 -10.29
N VAL A 293 12.75 -7.68 -9.15
CA VAL A 293 13.94 -6.80 -9.03
C VAL A 293 15.25 -7.57 -9.14
N GLN A 294 15.39 -8.74 -8.51
CA GLN A 294 16.59 -9.57 -8.61
C GLN A 294 16.84 -10.00 -10.06
N TYR A 295 15.77 -10.36 -10.77
CA TYR A 295 15.82 -10.63 -12.19
C TYR A 295 16.28 -9.39 -12.98
N TYR A 296 15.72 -8.22 -12.70
CA TYR A 296 16.10 -6.96 -13.33
C TYR A 296 17.56 -6.59 -13.07
N LEU A 297 18.04 -6.77 -11.84
CA LEU A 297 19.44 -6.55 -11.47
C LEU A 297 20.39 -7.47 -12.24
N ASN A 298 20.01 -8.73 -12.47
CA ASN A 298 20.80 -9.68 -13.27
C ASN A 298 20.79 -9.35 -14.77
N ILE A 299 19.73 -8.74 -15.30
CA ILE A 299 19.80 -8.18 -16.66
C ILE A 299 20.76 -7.00 -16.65
N LEU A 300 20.62 -6.08 -15.71
CA LEU A 300 21.44 -4.87 -15.63
C LEU A 300 22.93 -5.17 -15.40
N SER A 301 23.29 -6.21 -14.64
CA SER A 301 24.69 -6.62 -14.43
C SER A 301 25.41 -6.98 -15.72
N SER A 302 24.68 -7.46 -16.74
CA SER A 302 25.26 -7.76 -18.06
C SER A 302 25.65 -6.50 -18.85
N TYR A 303 25.10 -5.33 -18.49
CA TYR A 303 25.38 -4.04 -19.12
C TYR A 303 26.23 -3.12 -18.22
N TYR A 304 26.11 -3.26 -16.91
CA TYR A 304 26.80 -2.46 -15.90
C TYR A 304 27.64 -3.38 -15.01
N ASN A 305 28.94 -3.45 -15.30
CA ASN A 305 29.90 -4.29 -14.57
C ASN A 305 30.05 -3.96 -13.08
N THR A 306 29.57 -2.80 -12.66
CA THR A 306 29.52 -2.37 -11.25
C THR A 306 28.40 -3.04 -10.47
N ILE A 307 27.34 -3.51 -11.14
CA ILE A 307 26.19 -4.15 -10.51
C ILE A 307 26.44 -5.65 -10.41
N PRO A 308 26.56 -6.23 -9.21
CA PRO A 308 26.74 -7.67 -9.05
C PRO A 308 25.44 -8.43 -9.33
N GLU A 309 25.57 -9.63 -9.91
CA GLU A 309 24.48 -10.60 -10.03
C GLU A 309 24.04 -11.12 -8.66
N VAL A 310 22.78 -11.53 -8.57
CA VAL A 310 22.13 -12.03 -7.36
C VAL A 310 21.26 -13.24 -7.68
N GLU A 311 21.10 -14.14 -6.72
CA GLU A 311 20.14 -15.23 -6.87
C GLU A 311 18.71 -14.68 -6.84
N ILE A 312 17.83 -15.23 -7.70
CA ILE A 312 16.41 -14.82 -7.77
C ILE A 312 15.63 -15.59 -6.70
N THR A 313 15.87 -15.23 -5.44
CA THR A 313 15.29 -15.88 -4.26
C THR A 313 13.93 -15.30 -3.87
N GLY A 314 13.59 -14.11 -4.35
CA GLY A 314 12.48 -13.29 -3.87
C GLY A 314 12.70 -12.68 -2.49
N VAL A 315 13.89 -12.86 -1.93
CA VAL A 315 14.27 -12.36 -0.62
C VAL A 315 15.27 -11.22 -0.84
N LEU A 316 14.98 -10.02 -0.33
CA LEU A 316 15.93 -8.92 -0.27
C LEU A 316 16.97 -9.23 0.84
N ASP A 317 17.85 -10.16 0.52
CA ASP A 317 18.97 -10.58 1.33
C ASP A 317 20.16 -9.61 1.21
N SER A 318 21.25 -9.91 1.91
CA SER A 318 22.46 -9.07 1.87
C SER A 318 23.06 -8.95 0.47
N ALA A 319 22.94 -9.99 -0.37
CA ALA A 319 23.45 -9.95 -1.73
C ALA A 319 22.60 -9.02 -2.61
N THR A 320 21.27 -9.12 -2.49
CA THR A 320 20.30 -8.27 -3.18
C THR A 320 20.43 -6.80 -2.75
N SER A 321 20.52 -6.54 -1.44
CA SER A 321 20.78 -5.18 -0.94
C SER A 321 22.12 -4.63 -1.42
N GLN A 322 23.17 -5.45 -1.48
CA GLN A 322 24.47 -5.01 -2.00
C GLN A 322 24.40 -4.69 -3.50
N SER A 323 23.67 -5.49 -4.28
CA SER A 323 23.46 -5.22 -5.70
C SER A 323 22.67 -3.93 -5.93
N LEU A 324 21.65 -3.68 -5.10
CA LEU A 324 20.90 -2.42 -5.10
C LEU A 324 21.78 -1.21 -4.73
N ILE A 325 22.66 -1.35 -3.74
CA ILE A 325 23.64 -0.31 -3.38
C ILE A 325 24.51 0.04 -4.58
N GLU A 326 25.04 -0.95 -5.29
CA GLU A 326 25.90 -0.71 -6.45
C GLU A 326 25.12 -0.17 -7.64
N PHE A 327 23.89 -0.63 -7.88
CA PHE A 327 22.98 -0.01 -8.84
C PHE A 327 22.76 1.47 -8.53
N GLN A 328 22.41 1.80 -7.28
CA GLN A 328 22.16 3.18 -6.87
C GLN A 328 23.38 4.07 -7.06
N LYS A 329 24.58 3.59 -6.71
CA LYS A 329 25.84 4.29 -7.00
C LYS A 329 26.04 4.50 -8.51
N THR A 330 25.84 3.44 -9.30
CA THR A 330 26.01 3.47 -10.76
C THR A 330 25.07 4.49 -11.42
N MET A 331 23.86 4.62 -10.87
CA MET A 331 22.81 5.51 -11.38
C MET A 331 22.79 6.89 -10.71
N ASN A 332 23.76 7.20 -9.83
CA ASN A 332 23.81 8.43 -9.04
C ASN A 332 22.53 8.72 -8.23
N LEU A 333 21.95 7.67 -7.64
CA LEU A 333 20.82 7.74 -6.70
C LEU A 333 21.31 7.81 -5.24
N PRO A 334 20.44 8.22 -4.30
CA PRO A 334 20.68 7.99 -2.88
C PRO A 334 20.97 6.51 -2.59
N VAL A 335 22.07 6.24 -1.88
CA VAL A 335 22.53 4.88 -1.61
C VAL A 335 21.86 4.34 -0.35
N THR A 336 20.70 3.72 -0.54
CA THR A 336 19.82 3.22 0.53
C THR A 336 19.84 1.70 0.66
N GLY A 337 20.22 0.97 -0.40
CA GLY A 337 20.23 -0.50 -0.46
C GLY A 337 18.85 -1.15 -0.38
N ILE A 338 17.80 -0.38 -0.63
CA ILE A 338 16.40 -0.80 -0.63
C ILE A 338 15.74 -0.44 -1.97
N ILE A 339 14.60 -1.07 -2.25
CA ILE A 339 13.79 -0.80 -3.45
C ILE A 339 12.81 0.35 -3.15
N ASP A 340 13.35 1.55 -3.00
CA ASP A 340 12.51 2.77 -2.90
C ASP A 340 11.97 3.18 -4.29
N ASP A 341 11.08 4.18 -4.34
CA ASP A 341 10.42 4.58 -5.59
C ASP A 341 11.40 5.12 -6.63
N ALA A 342 12.43 5.86 -6.21
CA ALA A 342 13.46 6.37 -7.11
C ALA A 342 14.28 5.24 -7.72
N THR A 343 14.65 4.26 -6.89
CA THR A 343 15.36 3.04 -7.31
C THR A 343 14.47 2.21 -8.23
N TRP A 344 13.22 1.99 -7.87
CA TRP A 344 12.25 1.26 -8.70
C TRP A 344 12.03 1.94 -10.05
N PHE A 345 11.74 3.24 -10.06
CA PHE A 345 11.55 4.00 -11.30
C PHE A 345 12.78 3.94 -12.18
N LYS A 346 13.97 4.18 -11.61
CA LYS A 346 15.22 4.16 -12.38
C LYS A 346 15.55 2.76 -12.89
N ILE A 347 15.32 1.70 -12.10
CA ILE A 347 15.45 0.32 -12.58
C ILE A 347 14.54 0.11 -13.79
N ASN A 348 13.26 0.50 -13.68
CA ASN A 348 12.29 0.31 -14.77
C ASN A 348 12.64 1.13 -16.02
N GLU A 349 13.06 2.38 -15.86
CA GLU A 349 13.48 3.28 -16.95
C GLU A 349 14.68 2.69 -17.71
N VAL A 350 15.76 2.37 -17.00
CA VAL A 350 16.99 1.84 -17.59
C VAL A 350 16.73 0.48 -18.22
N LEU A 351 16.01 -0.39 -17.52
CA LEU A 351 15.71 -1.72 -18.01
C LEU A 351 14.81 -1.69 -19.24
N LEU A 352 13.77 -0.85 -19.26
CA LEU A 352 12.89 -0.73 -20.42
C LEU A 352 13.70 -0.32 -21.66
N GLY A 353 14.59 0.67 -21.52
CA GLY A 353 15.49 1.10 -22.58
C GLY A 353 16.39 -0.02 -23.12
N ILE A 354 16.86 -0.91 -22.25
CA ILE A 354 17.63 -2.10 -22.66
C ILE A 354 16.73 -3.11 -23.36
N LEU A 355 15.62 -3.48 -22.73
CA LEU A 355 14.76 -4.57 -23.18
C LEU A 355 14.17 -4.34 -24.58
N ILE A 356 13.72 -3.12 -24.89
CA ILE A 356 13.15 -2.79 -26.20
C ILE A 356 14.20 -2.78 -27.33
N THR A 357 15.49 -2.81 -26.98
CA THR A 357 16.60 -2.84 -27.96
C THR A 357 17.17 -4.24 -28.17
N LEU A 358 16.75 -5.21 -27.36
CA LEU A 358 17.20 -6.58 -27.50
C LEU A 358 16.56 -7.25 -28.72
N PRO A 359 17.30 -8.12 -29.43
CA PRO A 359 16.71 -9.01 -30.41
C PRO A 359 15.60 -9.85 -29.76
N PRO A 360 14.40 -9.87 -30.35
CA PRO A 360 13.29 -10.56 -29.72
C PRO A 360 13.51 -12.06 -29.55
N GLY A 361 12.96 -12.64 -28.48
CA GLY A 361 13.05 -14.08 -28.20
C GLY A 361 14.41 -14.57 -27.66
N GLN A 362 15.39 -13.67 -27.54
CA GLN A 362 16.70 -13.96 -26.94
C GLN A 362 16.62 -14.13 -25.41
N LEU A 363 15.56 -13.62 -24.78
CA LEU A 363 15.35 -13.70 -23.34
C LEU A 363 14.72 -15.05 -22.93
N ALA A 364 15.30 -15.65 -21.90
CA ALA A 364 14.78 -16.83 -21.22
C ALA A 364 14.32 -16.42 -19.83
N PHE A 365 13.00 -16.36 -19.62
CA PHE A 365 12.45 -15.91 -18.35
C PHE A 365 12.38 -17.07 -17.34
N PRO A 366 12.84 -16.85 -16.09
CA PRO A 366 12.62 -17.80 -15.00
C PRO A 366 11.13 -17.84 -14.62
N ARG A 367 10.75 -18.79 -13.77
CA ARG A 367 9.41 -18.80 -13.16
C ARG A 367 9.32 -17.65 -12.17
N ILE A 368 8.60 -16.60 -12.53
CA ILE A 368 8.38 -15.41 -11.69
C ILE A 368 6.94 -15.45 -11.17
N ALA A 369 6.77 -15.40 -9.85
CA ALA A 369 5.44 -15.32 -9.24
C ALA A 369 4.73 -14.02 -9.62
N PHE A 370 3.40 -14.01 -9.57
CA PHE A 370 2.63 -12.81 -9.92
C PHE A 370 3.08 -11.60 -9.08
N PRO A 371 3.50 -10.48 -9.73
CA PRO A 371 4.11 -9.35 -9.02
C PRO A 371 3.12 -8.51 -8.19
N GLY A 372 1.83 -8.88 -8.17
CA GLY A 372 0.77 -8.08 -7.55
C GLY A 372 0.31 -6.91 -8.42
N ILE A 373 0.65 -6.91 -9.71
CA ILE A 373 0.29 -5.85 -10.67
C ILE A 373 -0.66 -6.44 -11.70
N VAL A 374 -1.87 -5.91 -11.78
CA VAL A 374 -2.83 -6.28 -12.83
C VAL A 374 -2.49 -5.52 -14.10
N TYR A 375 -2.26 -6.23 -15.21
CA TYR A 375 -1.97 -5.62 -16.51
C TYR A 375 -3.23 -5.58 -17.38
N ARG A 376 -3.46 -4.45 -18.04
CA ARG A 376 -4.60 -4.22 -18.94
C ARG A 376 -4.22 -3.17 -19.97
N ARG A 377 -5.11 -2.90 -20.93
CA ARG A 377 -4.92 -1.82 -21.90
C ARG A 377 -4.49 -0.51 -21.22
N GLY A 378 -3.37 0.05 -21.66
CA GLY A 378 -2.76 1.26 -21.08
C GLY A 378 -1.75 1.02 -19.95
N SER A 379 -1.54 -0.22 -19.51
CA SER A 379 -0.38 -0.57 -18.67
C SER A 379 0.91 -0.42 -19.47
N GLU A 380 1.98 0.05 -18.81
CA GLU A 380 3.27 0.28 -19.45
C GLU A 380 4.43 -0.16 -18.54
N GLY A 381 5.57 -0.50 -19.16
CA GLY A 381 6.84 -0.74 -18.49
C GLY A 381 7.40 -2.16 -18.69
N PRO A 382 8.54 -2.47 -18.04
CA PRO A 382 9.23 -3.76 -18.20
C PRO A 382 8.36 -4.99 -17.89
N GLY A 383 7.41 -4.89 -16.96
CA GLY A 383 6.48 -6.00 -16.69
C GLY A 383 5.58 -6.34 -17.90
N VAL A 384 5.24 -5.33 -18.71
CA VAL A 384 4.50 -5.52 -19.96
C VAL A 384 5.40 -6.13 -21.04
N VAL A 385 6.69 -5.77 -21.08
CA VAL A 385 7.66 -6.45 -21.97
C VAL A 385 7.72 -7.95 -21.65
N VAL A 386 7.85 -8.30 -20.36
CA VAL A 386 7.87 -9.72 -19.92
C VAL A 386 6.61 -10.46 -20.38
N LEU A 387 5.44 -9.83 -20.21
CA LEU A 387 4.16 -10.36 -20.67
C LEU A 387 4.14 -10.56 -22.20
N GLN A 388 4.55 -9.54 -22.96
CA GLN A 388 4.58 -9.57 -24.41
C GLN A 388 5.54 -10.66 -24.92
N GLU A 389 6.69 -10.85 -24.27
CA GLU A 389 7.62 -11.95 -24.57
C GLU A 389 7.00 -13.33 -24.33
N TYR A 390 6.27 -13.52 -23.22
CA TYR A 390 5.52 -14.76 -23.00
C TYR A 390 4.52 -15.01 -24.12
N LEU A 391 3.70 -14.01 -24.45
CA LEU A 391 2.67 -14.12 -25.49
C LEU A 391 3.27 -14.33 -26.89
N ALA A 392 4.36 -13.63 -27.24
CA ALA A 392 5.05 -13.80 -28.50
C ALA A 392 5.58 -15.23 -28.66
N TYR A 393 6.24 -15.75 -27.61
CA TYR A 393 6.71 -17.13 -27.64
C TYR A 393 5.56 -18.14 -27.71
N ILE A 394 4.56 -18.01 -26.83
CA ILE A 394 3.41 -18.93 -26.78
C ILE A 394 2.67 -18.94 -28.12
N SER A 395 2.40 -17.76 -28.69
CA SER A 395 1.68 -17.66 -29.97
C SER A 395 2.50 -18.14 -31.17
N SER A 396 3.84 -18.13 -31.09
CA SER A 396 4.71 -18.73 -32.11
C SER A 396 4.64 -20.26 -32.14
N VAL A 397 4.27 -20.89 -31.03
CA VAL A 397 4.17 -22.36 -30.89
C VAL A 397 2.71 -22.84 -30.96
N LEU A 398 1.77 -22.05 -30.42
CA LEU A 398 0.35 -22.37 -30.35
C LEU A 398 -0.45 -21.43 -31.28
N PRO A 399 -0.85 -21.89 -32.48
CA PRO A 399 -1.49 -21.03 -33.49
C PRO A 399 -2.89 -20.51 -33.12
N ASP A 400 -3.52 -21.09 -32.08
CA ASP A 400 -4.84 -20.66 -31.59
C ASP A 400 -4.79 -19.41 -30.69
N VAL A 401 -3.59 -18.97 -30.29
CA VAL A 401 -3.37 -17.71 -29.59
C VAL A 401 -3.01 -16.65 -30.61
N THR A 402 -3.63 -15.46 -30.54
CA THR A 402 -3.35 -14.36 -31.48
C THR A 402 -1.85 -14.08 -31.49
N TYR A 403 -1.26 -14.11 -32.68
CA TYR A 403 0.16 -13.87 -32.87
C TYR A 403 0.53 -12.47 -32.39
N VAL A 404 1.49 -12.40 -31.47
CA VAL A 404 2.18 -11.17 -31.08
C VAL A 404 3.53 -11.18 -31.79
N PRO A 405 3.69 -10.38 -32.86
CA PRO A 405 4.97 -10.23 -33.49
C PRO A 405 5.98 -9.67 -32.49
N TYR A 406 7.14 -10.30 -32.48
CA TYR A 406 8.29 -9.96 -31.66
C TYR A 406 8.75 -8.50 -31.85
N GLU A 407 8.55 -7.92 -33.03
CA GLU A 407 8.80 -6.52 -33.35
C GLU A 407 7.83 -5.53 -32.70
N LEU A 408 6.75 -6.01 -32.08
CA LEU A 408 5.76 -5.21 -31.36
C LEU A 408 5.93 -5.29 -29.83
N ILE A 409 7.05 -5.85 -29.36
CA ILE A 409 7.43 -5.83 -27.94
C ILE A 409 8.00 -4.44 -27.63
N ASP A 410 7.15 -3.59 -27.08
CA ASP A 410 7.43 -2.18 -26.80
C ASP A 410 7.22 -1.80 -25.33
N GLY A 411 6.75 -2.74 -24.52
CA GLY A 411 6.41 -2.50 -23.12
C GLY A 411 5.13 -1.68 -22.94
N VAL A 412 4.29 -1.55 -23.97
CA VAL A 412 2.99 -0.88 -23.92
C VAL A 412 1.88 -1.90 -24.16
N PHE A 413 0.94 -1.99 -23.21
CA PHE A 413 -0.16 -2.93 -23.32
C PHE A 413 -1.22 -2.32 -24.24
N GLY A 414 -1.01 -2.49 -25.55
CA GLY A 414 -1.88 -1.98 -26.60
C GLY A 414 -2.99 -2.96 -27.03
N PRO A 415 -3.77 -2.61 -28.08
CA PRO A 415 -4.85 -3.45 -28.60
C PRO A 415 -4.41 -4.85 -29.03
N ILE A 416 -3.18 -4.99 -29.54
CA ILE A 416 -2.63 -6.27 -30.01
C ILE A 416 -2.33 -7.18 -28.81
N THR A 417 -1.68 -6.64 -27.77
CA THR A 417 -1.43 -7.36 -26.51
C THR A 417 -2.74 -7.79 -25.86
N GLU A 418 -3.75 -6.92 -25.81
CA GLU A 418 -5.06 -7.26 -25.26
C GLU A 418 -5.75 -8.39 -26.05
N SER A 419 -5.74 -8.33 -27.38
CA SER A 419 -6.30 -9.40 -28.22
C SER A 419 -5.58 -10.74 -28.00
N ALA A 420 -4.25 -10.71 -27.83
CA ALA A 420 -3.46 -11.88 -27.51
C ALA A 420 -3.79 -12.44 -26.13
N VAL A 421 -3.97 -11.59 -25.11
CA VAL A 421 -4.42 -12.02 -23.78
C VAL A 421 -5.81 -12.65 -23.84
N ILE A 422 -6.77 -12.03 -24.55
CA ILE A 422 -8.14 -12.56 -24.71
C ILE A 422 -8.10 -13.96 -25.33
N THR A 423 -7.36 -14.14 -26.43
CA THR A 423 -7.28 -15.45 -27.11
C THR A 423 -6.49 -16.49 -26.33
N PHE A 424 -5.45 -16.07 -25.61
CA PHE A 424 -4.77 -16.92 -24.62
C PHE A 424 -5.76 -17.39 -23.54
N GLN A 425 -6.51 -16.48 -22.94
CA GLN A 425 -7.53 -16.79 -21.94
C GLN A 425 -8.56 -17.78 -22.48
N GLN A 426 -9.09 -17.56 -23.69
CA GLN A 426 -10.02 -18.49 -24.34
C GLN A 426 -9.41 -19.89 -24.52
N LYS A 427 -8.17 -19.96 -25.01
CA LYS A 427 -7.48 -21.23 -25.26
C LYS A 427 -7.29 -22.06 -23.99
N PHE A 428 -7.06 -21.41 -22.86
CA PHE A 428 -6.79 -22.06 -21.56
C PHE A 428 -8.00 -22.07 -20.61
N GLY A 429 -9.19 -21.74 -21.10
CA GLY A 429 -10.44 -21.81 -20.32
C GLY A 429 -10.53 -20.78 -19.19
N LEU A 430 -9.85 -19.64 -19.35
CA LEU A 430 -9.92 -18.48 -18.46
C LEU A 430 -11.03 -17.53 -18.94
N GLU A 431 -11.43 -16.57 -18.09
CA GLU A 431 -12.35 -15.51 -18.49
C GLU A 431 -11.68 -14.60 -19.55
N PRO A 432 -12.27 -14.43 -20.75
CA PRO A 432 -11.61 -13.75 -21.86
C PRO A 432 -11.82 -12.23 -21.82
N ASN A 433 -11.35 -11.59 -20.76
CA ASN A 433 -11.56 -10.17 -20.47
C ASN A 433 -10.39 -9.26 -20.89
N GLY A 434 -9.27 -9.82 -21.36
CA GLY A 434 -8.09 -9.06 -21.81
C GLY A 434 -7.27 -8.46 -20.66
N ILE A 435 -7.58 -8.83 -19.41
CA ILE A 435 -6.89 -8.39 -18.21
C ILE A 435 -6.00 -9.53 -17.70
N VAL A 436 -4.74 -9.22 -17.42
CA VAL A 436 -3.80 -10.17 -16.82
C VAL A 436 -3.75 -9.94 -15.32
N ASP A 437 -4.59 -10.68 -14.62
CA ASP A 437 -4.56 -10.84 -13.17
C ASP A 437 -3.63 -11.98 -12.75
N GLU A 438 -3.60 -12.31 -11.46
CA GLU A 438 -2.75 -13.36 -10.91
C GLU A 438 -2.99 -14.72 -11.56
N TYR A 439 -4.25 -15.08 -11.78
CA TYR A 439 -4.60 -16.37 -12.35
C TYR A 439 -4.14 -16.46 -13.81
N THR A 440 -4.39 -15.41 -14.60
CA THR A 440 -3.93 -15.33 -16.00
C THR A 440 -2.40 -15.35 -16.08
N TRP A 441 -1.70 -14.62 -15.20
CA TRP A 441 -0.24 -14.59 -15.14
C TRP A 441 0.34 -15.98 -14.85
N ASN A 442 -0.15 -16.65 -13.82
CA ASN A 442 0.38 -17.95 -13.41
C ASN A 442 0.20 -19.01 -14.51
N VAL A 443 -0.98 -19.04 -15.16
CA VAL A 443 -1.22 -19.92 -16.30
C VAL A 443 -0.31 -19.57 -17.48
N MET A 444 -0.07 -18.29 -17.74
CA MET A 444 0.83 -17.85 -18.82
C MET A 444 2.28 -18.26 -18.57
N VAL A 445 2.79 -18.08 -17.34
CA VAL A 445 4.13 -18.53 -16.95
C VAL A 445 4.25 -20.05 -17.10
N ASP A 446 3.27 -20.81 -16.61
CA ASP A 446 3.24 -22.28 -16.76
C ASP A 446 3.33 -22.70 -18.23
N VAL A 447 2.46 -22.15 -19.07
CA VAL A 447 2.41 -22.50 -20.49
C VAL A 447 3.72 -22.15 -21.19
N TYR A 448 4.24 -20.94 -20.96
CA TYR A 448 5.52 -20.51 -21.52
C TYR A 448 6.65 -21.47 -21.12
N ARG A 449 6.77 -21.78 -19.82
CA ARG A 449 7.83 -22.66 -19.29
C ARG A 449 7.75 -24.06 -19.87
N ASN A 450 6.54 -24.63 -19.94
CA ASN A 450 6.32 -25.96 -20.47
C ASN A 450 6.69 -26.01 -21.97
N LEU A 451 6.27 -25.01 -22.76
CA LEU A 451 6.59 -24.96 -24.19
C LEU A 451 8.07 -24.71 -24.46
N LYS A 452 8.73 -23.84 -23.69
CA LYS A 452 10.13 -23.43 -23.94
C LYS A 452 11.17 -24.39 -23.37
N PHE A 453 10.87 -25.03 -22.24
CA PHE A 453 11.85 -25.80 -21.46
C PHE A 453 11.43 -27.26 -21.20
N ASN A 454 10.25 -27.70 -21.65
CA ASN A 454 9.71 -29.05 -21.38
C ASN A 454 9.60 -29.40 -19.88
N GLU A 455 9.29 -28.42 -19.03
CA GLU A 455 9.03 -28.68 -17.60
C GLU A 455 7.60 -29.24 -17.43
N GLU A 456 7.42 -30.42 -16.84
CA GLU A 456 6.09 -30.94 -16.48
C GLU A 456 5.63 -30.38 -15.12
N ARG A 457 4.31 -30.19 -14.95
CA ARG A 457 3.69 -29.71 -13.68
C ARG A 457 4.17 -30.54 -12.48
N LEU A 458 4.90 -29.91 -11.56
CA LEU A 458 4.99 -30.41 -10.18
C LEU A 458 3.68 -30.00 -9.49
N TYR A 459 2.79 -30.97 -9.35
CA TYR A 459 1.44 -30.85 -8.79
C TYR A 459 1.41 -30.36 -7.34
#